data_AF-A0A7V4W8T1-F1
#
_entry.id   AF-A0A7V4W8T1-F1
#
_cell.length_a   1.000
_cell.length_b   1.000
_cell.length_c   1.000
_cell.angle_alpha   90.00
_cell.angle_beta   90.00
_cell.angle_gamma   90.00
#
_symmetry.space_group_name_H-M   'P 1'
#
loop_
_entity.id
_entity.type
_entity.pdbx_description
1 polymer ?
#
loop_
_entity_poly.entity_id
_entity_poly.type
_entity_poly.pdbx_seq_one_letter_code
_entity_poly.pdbx_strand_id
1 'polypeptide(L)'
;GELHRGKYHPLLPGVFSARMYIKQANERTQTLLEKWAEPSCAFAWLNGGTYDAQLLWEAWKLCIKNHPHDSICGCSIDQVHREMMPRFEQSQQIAEVLTGESLRFLAERIDTSRKGASEDSQAIVVFNPHAWDVTDTVKVSLERPISPGEMPPRFVVKDADGNPVATHISNDYVREGDRRHGVWSADIYFTGKDIPSLGYKTYYLETGEATVTTSLEAGLGTLENDFLKLNVRSNGTFDLFHKLTRTTYFNLNLLEDTEDAGDEYNYSRAYNSRTITSEGVGGTLSIVETGPGIGRLRADLVLNLPESLTADRMARAERTVACPVIVYITLHADLPRVDVLTVFFNNAKDHRLRALFPAGFTVDHCYAEGQFDVVKRSLDIPSGEGWIEKPVGQKPVQSFVALDGTDAGIAIINQGLPEYEIIKGEPCVVAQTLLRCVGWLSRGDHKARPYNAGPVMPTPDAQCLGKHVFRYAVLPYMGNWRRSQVWRMAHQHNAPPRAVLTGLHKGDLPKSKSFVTVSPQNLVVTTVKKAEKSDALVVRVFNTTPDNVRATVSIGRKFKSAVLANLNEEPINTKPEVQEQTVKFDMPGFRVQTVVFNL
;
A
#
# COMPACT_ATOMS: atom_id res chain seq x y z
N GLY A 1 22.70 -8.02 10.84
CA GLY A 1 22.23 -6.93 9.97
C GLY A 1 22.21 -7.40 8.54
N GLU A 2 21.74 -6.55 7.62
CA GLU A 2 21.58 -6.87 6.20
C GLU A 2 22.93 -7.17 5.51
N LEU A 3 22.98 -8.24 4.69
CA LEU A 3 24.13 -8.57 3.84
C LEU A 3 23.91 -8.00 2.43
N HIS A 4 24.04 -6.68 2.28
CA HIS A 4 23.69 -5.96 1.06
C HIS A 4 24.88 -5.15 0.51
N ARG A 5 26.00 -5.83 0.22
CA ARG A 5 27.20 -5.23 -0.39
C ARG A 5 27.76 -6.11 -1.52
N GLY A 6 27.97 -5.51 -2.70
CA GLY A 6 28.47 -6.17 -3.91
C GLY A 6 29.97 -6.51 -3.92
N LYS A 7 30.62 -6.59 -2.75
CA LYS A 7 32.07 -6.75 -2.64
C LYS A 7 32.54 -8.11 -3.17
N TYR A 8 31.85 -9.17 -2.77
CA TYR A 8 32.24 -10.56 -3.06
C TYR A 8 31.30 -11.28 -4.04
N HIS A 9 30.13 -10.72 -4.31
CA HIS A 9 29.15 -11.25 -5.26
C HIS A 9 28.25 -10.12 -5.75
N PRO A 10 27.73 -10.15 -7.00
CA PRO A 10 26.76 -9.17 -7.46
C PRO A 10 25.49 -9.16 -6.60
N LEU A 11 25.00 -7.95 -6.29
CA LEU A 11 23.69 -7.71 -5.69
C LEU A 11 22.57 -7.60 -6.72
N LEU A 12 22.90 -7.15 -7.94
CA LEU A 12 21.95 -7.02 -9.06
C LEU A 12 20.74 -6.12 -8.69
N PRO A 13 20.95 -4.87 -8.22
CA PRO A 13 19.90 -4.05 -7.63
C PRO A 13 18.81 -3.59 -8.60
N GLY A 14 19.03 -3.70 -9.92
CA GLY A 14 18.00 -3.40 -10.92
C GLY A 14 16.80 -4.34 -10.86
N VAL A 15 16.91 -5.49 -10.21
CA VAL A 15 15.80 -6.44 -10.04
C VAL A 15 14.65 -5.89 -9.19
N PHE A 16 14.91 -4.89 -8.35
CA PHE A 16 13.88 -4.27 -7.53
C PHE A 16 12.82 -3.57 -8.40
N SER A 17 13.22 -2.97 -9.52
CA SER A 17 12.33 -2.22 -10.42
C SER A 17 12.09 -2.87 -11.78
N ALA A 18 12.76 -3.98 -12.11
CA ALA A 18 12.47 -4.74 -13.32
C ALA A 18 11.03 -5.24 -13.33
N ARG A 19 10.27 -4.96 -14.41
CA ARG A 19 8.88 -5.43 -14.58
C ARG A 19 8.00 -5.09 -13.36
N MET A 20 7.87 -3.79 -13.07
CA MET A 20 7.18 -3.28 -11.87
C MET A 20 5.80 -3.90 -11.63
N TYR A 21 5.06 -4.22 -12.69
CA TYR A 21 3.75 -4.87 -12.61
C TYR A 21 3.77 -6.21 -11.81
N ILE A 22 4.87 -6.95 -11.83
CA ILE A 22 5.06 -8.18 -11.04
C ILE A 22 5.11 -7.85 -9.54
N LYS A 23 5.83 -6.79 -9.17
CA LYS A 23 6.00 -6.36 -7.78
C LYS A 23 4.68 -5.84 -7.22
N GLN A 24 3.93 -5.08 -8.02
CA GLN A 24 2.61 -4.59 -7.67
C GLN A 24 1.58 -5.73 -7.53
N ALA A 25 1.62 -6.74 -8.41
CA ALA A 25 0.77 -7.92 -8.29
C ALA A 25 1.10 -8.73 -7.03
N ASN A 26 2.40 -8.88 -6.73
CA ASN A 26 2.85 -9.55 -5.52
C ASN A 26 2.39 -8.85 -4.24
N GLU A 27 2.62 -7.53 -4.12
CA GLU A 27 2.18 -6.72 -2.97
C GLU A 27 0.66 -6.86 -2.75
N ARG A 28 -0.13 -6.80 -3.83
CA ARG A 28 -1.58 -6.97 -3.77
C ARG A 28 -1.96 -8.37 -3.25
N THR A 29 -1.35 -9.41 -3.80
CA THR A 29 -1.65 -10.80 -3.42
C THR A 29 -1.26 -11.06 -1.96
N GLN A 30 -0.07 -10.63 -1.53
CA GLN A 30 0.37 -10.78 -0.15
C GLN A 30 -0.54 -10.02 0.82
N THR A 31 -0.85 -8.76 0.53
CA THR A 31 -1.77 -7.96 1.34
C THR A 31 -3.13 -8.64 1.47
N LEU A 32 -3.68 -9.15 0.37
CA LEU A 32 -4.97 -9.83 0.39
C LEU A 32 -4.95 -11.12 1.20
N LEU A 33 -3.89 -11.92 1.11
CA LEU A 33 -3.78 -13.16 1.89
C LEU A 33 -3.56 -12.87 3.39
N GLU A 34 -2.57 -12.02 3.70
CA GLU A 34 -2.07 -11.79 5.06
C GLU A 34 -2.98 -10.88 5.89
N LYS A 35 -3.58 -9.86 5.26
CA LYS A 35 -4.41 -8.86 5.96
C LYS A 35 -5.90 -9.14 5.88
N TRP A 36 -6.34 -9.96 4.93
CA TRP A 36 -7.77 -10.17 4.67
C TRP A 36 -8.17 -11.64 4.73
N ALA A 37 -7.69 -12.49 3.83
CA ALA A 37 -8.20 -13.86 3.71
C ALA A 37 -7.94 -14.69 4.97
N GLU A 38 -6.70 -14.77 5.45
CA GLU A 38 -6.41 -15.55 6.66
C GLU A 38 -7.12 -15.02 7.91
N PRO A 39 -7.05 -13.71 8.24
CA PRO A 39 -7.68 -13.21 9.45
C PRO A 39 -9.21 -13.32 9.41
N SER A 40 -9.83 -12.96 8.28
CA SER A 40 -11.29 -13.03 8.15
C SER A 40 -11.81 -14.46 8.24
N CYS A 41 -11.17 -15.43 7.56
CA CYS A 41 -11.51 -16.85 7.69
C CYS A 41 -11.32 -17.34 9.13
N ALA A 42 -10.24 -16.93 9.80
CA ALA A 42 -10.01 -17.30 11.20
C ALA A 42 -11.12 -16.73 12.10
N PHE A 43 -11.51 -15.46 11.93
CA PHE A 43 -12.57 -14.84 12.71
C PHE A 43 -13.94 -15.45 12.41
N ALA A 44 -14.26 -15.74 11.15
CA ALA A 44 -15.48 -16.45 10.79
C ALA A 44 -15.54 -17.82 11.48
N TRP A 45 -14.47 -18.60 11.40
CA TRP A 45 -14.34 -19.90 12.08
C TRP A 45 -14.52 -19.81 13.59
N LEU A 46 -13.88 -18.83 14.24
CA LEU A 46 -14.05 -18.62 15.68
C LEU A 46 -15.51 -18.33 16.06
N ASN A 47 -16.30 -17.78 15.15
CA ASN A 47 -17.71 -17.47 15.36
C ASN A 47 -18.66 -18.49 14.70
N GLY A 48 -18.18 -19.72 14.47
CA GLY A 48 -18.99 -20.85 13.99
C GLY A 48 -19.09 -20.98 12.47
N GLY A 49 -18.32 -20.19 11.72
CA GLY A 49 -18.19 -20.31 10.27
C GLY A 49 -17.22 -21.43 9.87
N THR A 50 -17.03 -21.58 8.56
CA THR A 50 -16.08 -22.55 7.98
C THR A 50 -14.67 -21.95 7.89
N TYR A 51 -13.66 -22.81 7.92
CA TYR A 51 -12.26 -22.46 7.62
C TYR A 51 -11.77 -23.37 6.50
N ASP A 52 -11.77 -22.88 5.25
CA ASP A 52 -11.29 -23.66 4.12
C ASP A 52 -9.75 -23.58 4.02
N ALA A 53 -9.10 -24.45 4.81
CA ALA A 53 -7.64 -24.53 4.82
C ALA A 53 -7.06 -24.96 3.46
N GLN A 54 -7.80 -25.74 2.66
CA GLN A 54 -7.30 -26.24 1.38
C GLN A 54 -7.28 -25.13 0.32
N LEU A 55 -8.36 -24.33 0.23
CA LEU A 55 -8.41 -23.18 -0.66
C LEU A 55 -7.42 -22.10 -0.25
N LEU A 56 -7.30 -21.78 1.05
CA LEU A 56 -6.27 -20.86 1.54
C LEU A 56 -4.87 -21.33 1.17
N TRP A 57 -4.60 -22.63 1.34
CA TRP A 57 -3.30 -23.20 0.99
C TRP A 57 -3.03 -23.16 -0.52
N GLU A 58 -4.04 -23.41 -1.36
CA GLU A 58 -3.88 -23.29 -2.81
C GLU A 58 -3.58 -21.85 -3.22
N ALA A 59 -4.28 -20.86 -2.64
CA ALA A 59 -4.01 -19.45 -2.88
C ALA A 59 -2.57 -19.07 -2.50
N TRP A 60 -2.08 -19.53 -1.34
CA TRP A 60 -0.69 -19.34 -0.92
C TRP A 60 0.31 -20.03 -1.85
N LYS A 61 0.07 -21.28 -2.24
CA LYS A 61 0.92 -22.02 -3.18
C LYS A 61 1.07 -21.28 -4.51
N LEU A 62 -0.03 -20.75 -5.06
CA LEU A 62 0.00 -19.98 -6.30
C LEU A 62 0.84 -18.70 -6.16
N CYS A 63 0.72 -18.00 -5.01
CA CYS A 63 1.54 -16.84 -4.69
C CYS A 63 3.03 -17.23 -4.58
N ILE A 64 3.36 -18.25 -3.79
CA ILE A 64 4.74 -18.70 -3.54
C ILE A 64 5.41 -19.24 -4.81
N LYS A 65 4.66 -19.84 -5.75
CA LYS A 65 5.19 -20.26 -7.06
C LYS A 65 5.76 -19.10 -7.89
N ASN A 66 5.40 -17.86 -7.58
CA ASN A 66 5.95 -16.65 -8.19
C ASN A 66 7.13 -16.05 -7.41
N HIS A 67 7.47 -16.59 -6.23
CA HIS A 67 8.55 -16.12 -5.37
C HIS A 67 9.95 -16.71 -5.60
N PRO A 68 10.21 -17.73 -6.46
CA PRO A 68 11.58 -18.02 -6.87
C PRO A 68 12.26 -16.76 -7.36
N HIS A 69 13.54 -16.57 -7.01
CA HIS A 69 14.23 -15.30 -7.22
C HIS A 69 14.14 -14.85 -8.69
N ASP A 70 14.44 -15.71 -9.66
CA ASP A 70 14.36 -15.36 -11.10
C ASP A 70 12.95 -14.96 -11.58
N SER A 71 11.90 -15.41 -10.88
CA SER A 71 10.52 -15.02 -11.12
C SER A 71 10.24 -13.63 -10.53
N ILE A 72 10.31 -13.49 -9.20
CA ILE A 72 9.92 -12.24 -8.52
C ILE A 72 10.86 -11.07 -8.85
N CYS A 73 12.15 -11.34 -9.07
CA CYS A 73 13.14 -10.35 -9.51
C CYS A 73 12.83 -9.83 -10.92
N GLY A 74 11.96 -10.49 -11.70
CA GLY A 74 11.64 -10.04 -13.05
C GLY A 74 12.78 -10.27 -14.05
N CYS A 75 13.71 -11.16 -13.73
CA CYS A 75 14.94 -11.43 -14.49
C CYS A 75 14.88 -12.81 -15.18
N SER A 76 13.89 -12.97 -16.05
CA SER A 76 13.60 -14.19 -16.80
C SER A 76 13.00 -13.79 -18.15
N ILE A 77 12.96 -14.72 -19.09
CA ILE A 77 12.32 -14.50 -20.40
C ILE A 77 10.82 -14.17 -20.25
N ASP A 78 10.27 -13.50 -21.26
CA ASP A 78 8.90 -12.97 -21.23
C ASP A 78 7.83 -14.05 -20.95
N GLN A 79 8.02 -15.28 -21.44
CA GLN A 79 7.12 -16.41 -21.24
C GLN A 79 6.89 -16.68 -19.74
N VAL A 80 7.97 -16.68 -18.94
CA VAL A 80 7.90 -16.92 -17.49
C VAL A 80 6.99 -15.89 -16.85
N HIS A 81 7.19 -14.61 -17.17
CA HIS A 81 6.45 -13.51 -16.56
C HIS A 81 5.00 -13.44 -17.02
N ARG A 82 4.69 -13.86 -18.25
CA ARG A 82 3.31 -14.04 -18.71
C ARG A 82 2.59 -15.15 -17.95
N GLU A 83 3.29 -16.22 -17.55
CA GLU A 83 2.70 -17.29 -16.71
C GLU A 83 2.56 -16.89 -15.25
N MET A 84 3.37 -15.95 -14.75
CA MET A 84 3.26 -15.48 -13.37
C MET A 84 1.95 -14.73 -13.11
N MET A 85 1.48 -13.92 -14.07
CA MET A 85 0.31 -13.07 -13.87
C MET A 85 -0.98 -13.86 -13.60
N PRO A 86 -1.33 -14.92 -14.38
CA PRO A 86 -2.46 -15.78 -14.06
C PRO A 86 -2.36 -16.44 -12.67
N ARG A 87 -1.16 -16.80 -12.19
CA ARG A 87 -1.00 -17.36 -10.84
C ARG A 87 -1.36 -16.33 -9.75
N PHE A 88 -0.92 -15.08 -9.92
CA PHE A 88 -1.34 -14.00 -9.02
C PHE A 88 -2.85 -13.77 -9.08
N GLU A 89 -3.43 -13.72 -10.26
CA GLU A 89 -4.88 -13.51 -10.44
C GLU A 89 -5.70 -14.64 -9.81
N GLN A 90 -5.32 -15.90 -10.01
CA GLN A 90 -5.98 -17.05 -9.39
C GLN A 90 -5.89 -17.00 -7.86
N SER A 91 -4.70 -16.71 -7.32
CA SER A 91 -4.50 -16.53 -5.87
C SER A 91 -5.39 -15.40 -5.32
N GLN A 92 -5.45 -14.27 -6.03
CA GLN A 92 -6.29 -13.13 -5.65
C GLN A 92 -7.79 -13.46 -5.70
N GLN A 93 -8.25 -14.17 -6.72
CA GLN A 93 -9.65 -14.58 -6.84
C GLN A 93 -10.08 -15.48 -5.69
N ILE A 94 -9.27 -16.50 -5.35
CA ILE A 94 -9.56 -17.38 -4.20
C ILE A 94 -9.62 -16.55 -2.91
N ALA A 95 -8.63 -15.69 -2.69
CA ALA A 95 -8.53 -14.89 -1.47
C ALA A 95 -9.65 -13.84 -1.35
N GLU A 96 -10.09 -13.23 -2.45
CA GLU A 96 -11.24 -12.30 -2.46
C GLU A 96 -12.56 -13.03 -2.14
N VAL A 97 -12.79 -14.22 -2.71
CA VAL A 97 -13.99 -15.02 -2.41
C VAL A 97 -14.02 -15.39 -0.93
N LEU A 98 -12.94 -15.96 -0.41
CA LEU A 98 -12.83 -16.37 0.99
C LEU A 98 -12.99 -15.18 1.95
N THR A 99 -12.38 -14.04 1.62
CA THR A 99 -12.54 -12.80 2.39
C THR A 99 -13.99 -12.35 2.37
N GLY A 100 -14.59 -12.22 1.18
CA GLY A 100 -15.94 -11.72 1.01
C GLY A 100 -16.98 -12.60 1.71
N GLU A 101 -16.85 -13.92 1.65
CA GLU A 101 -17.72 -14.87 2.36
C GLU A 101 -17.54 -14.75 3.87
N SER A 102 -16.31 -14.70 4.36
CA SER A 102 -16.01 -14.61 5.79
C SER A 102 -16.51 -13.31 6.41
N LEU A 103 -16.30 -12.18 5.72
CA LEU A 103 -16.78 -10.87 6.19
C LEU A 103 -18.31 -10.77 6.14
N ARG A 104 -18.98 -11.33 5.11
CA ARG A 104 -20.44 -11.41 5.04
C ARG A 104 -21.02 -12.27 6.16
N PHE A 105 -20.46 -13.45 6.39
CA PHE A 105 -20.85 -14.32 7.51
C PHE A 105 -20.74 -13.59 8.86
N LEU A 106 -19.65 -12.85 9.08
CA LEU A 106 -19.49 -12.05 10.31
C LEU A 106 -20.52 -10.91 10.38
N ALA A 107 -20.77 -10.21 9.27
CA ALA A 107 -21.76 -9.15 9.18
C ALA A 107 -23.18 -9.62 9.55
N GLU A 108 -23.59 -10.80 9.08
CA GLU A 108 -24.90 -11.41 9.39
C GLU A 108 -25.07 -11.78 10.87
N ARG A 109 -23.98 -11.95 11.61
CA ARG A 109 -23.99 -12.26 13.05
C ARG A 109 -23.99 -11.02 13.95
N ILE A 110 -23.71 -9.84 13.39
CA ILE A 110 -23.67 -8.60 14.16
C ILE A 110 -25.09 -8.11 14.40
N ASP A 111 -25.38 -7.67 15.63
CA ASP A 111 -26.63 -6.96 15.92
C ASP A 111 -26.60 -5.59 15.25
N THR A 112 -27.12 -5.52 14.03
CA THR A 112 -27.23 -4.30 13.26
C THR A 112 -28.53 -3.55 13.57
N SER A 113 -29.42 -4.09 14.40
CA SER A 113 -30.70 -3.47 14.71
C SER A 113 -30.55 -2.06 15.31
N ARG A 114 -31.39 -1.13 14.87
CA ARG A 114 -31.39 0.26 15.34
C ARG A 114 -32.82 0.75 15.49
N LYS A 115 -33.16 1.24 16.69
CA LYS A 115 -34.47 1.83 16.95
C LYS A 115 -34.62 3.13 16.15
N GLY A 116 -35.76 3.31 15.50
CA GLY A 116 -36.06 4.50 14.72
C GLY A 116 -35.34 4.57 13.36
N ALA A 117 -34.73 3.49 12.90
CA ALA A 117 -34.22 3.41 11.54
C ALA A 117 -35.39 3.38 10.53
N SER A 118 -35.23 4.06 9.39
CA SER A 118 -36.19 4.01 8.29
C SER A 118 -36.22 2.62 7.64
N GLU A 119 -37.30 2.29 6.92
CA GLU A 119 -37.41 1.01 6.21
C GLU A 119 -36.29 0.81 5.17
N ASP A 120 -35.75 1.89 4.61
CA ASP A 120 -34.65 1.88 3.63
C ASP A 120 -33.25 1.86 4.26
N SER A 121 -33.14 1.83 5.59
CA SER A 121 -31.86 1.86 6.29
C SER A 121 -31.08 0.56 6.10
N GLN A 122 -29.80 0.67 5.74
CA GLN A 122 -28.88 -0.46 5.67
C GLN A 122 -27.74 -0.29 6.68
N ALA A 123 -27.20 -1.39 7.17
CA ALA A 123 -25.99 -1.34 7.99
C ALA A 123 -24.75 -1.49 7.11
N ILE A 124 -23.73 -0.70 7.42
CA ILE A 124 -22.38 -0.80 6.87
C ILE A 124 -21.48 -1.32 7.99
N VAL A 125 -21.03 -2.57 7.89
CA VAL A 125 -20.04 -3.12 8.82
C VAL A 125 -18.66 -2.88 8.26
N VAL A 126 -17.86 -2.05 8.93
CA VAL A 126 -16.50 -1.71 8.51
C VAL A 126 -15.50 -2.53 9.30
N PHE A 127 -14.71 -3.34 8.60
CA PHE A 127 -13.68 -4.21 9.16
C PHE A 127 -12.30 -3.57 9.07
N ASN A 128 -11.54 -3.66 10.16
CA ASN A 128 -10.16 -3.19 10.29
C ASN A 128 -9.19 -4.40 10.27
N PRO A 129 -8.25 -4.46 9.32
CA PRO A 129 -7.28 -5.56 9.24
C PRO A 129 -6.03 -5.37 10.11
N HIS A 130 -5.93 -4.27 10.86
CA HIS A 130 -4.74 -3.87 11.61
C HIS A 130 -4.89 -4.08 13.11
N ALA A 131 -3.77 -4.34 13.81
CA ALA A 131 -3.74 -4.62 15.24
C ALA A 131 -3.85 -3.37 16.15
N TRP A 132 -4.31 -2.25 15.60
CA TRP A 132 -4.57 -1.00 16.31
C TRP A 132 -5.84 -0.39 15.76
N ASP A 133 -6.45 0.53 16.51
CA ASP A 133 -7.67 1.20 16.07
C ASP A 133 -7.37 2.12 14.87
N VAL A 134 -8.22 2.05 13.85
CA VAL A 134 -8.00 2.74 12.58
C VAL A 134 -9.01 3.86 12.39
N THR A 135 -8.49 5.04 12.06
CA THR A 135 -9.25 6.11 11.42
C THR A 135 -8.76 6.25 9.99
N ASP A 136 -9.58 5.86 9.01
CA ASP A 136 -9.25 5.96 7.58
C ASP A 136 -10.51 6.10 6.72
N THR A 137 -10.31 6.37 5.43
CA THR A 137 -11.37 6.46 4.44
C THR A 137 -11.93 5.07 4.14
N VAL A 138 -13.25 4.96 4.21
CA VAL A 138 -14.02 3.76 3.88
C VAL A 138 -14.72 4.01 2.56
N LYS A 139 -14.66 3.01 1.67
CA LYS A 139 -15.41 2.98 0.41
C LYS A 139 -16.51 1.92 0.47
N VAL A 140 -17.71 2.29 0.07
CA VAL A 140 -18.84 1.39 -0.14
C VAL A 140 -19.36 1.59 -1.56
N SER A 141 -19.41 0.52 -2.36
CA SER A 141 -20.01 0.57 -3.70
C SER A 141 -21.47 0.13 -3.64
N LEU A 142 -22.36 0.92 -4.23
CA LEU A 142 -23.78 0.64 -4.32
C LEU A 142 -24.20 0.39 -5.76
N GLU A 143 -25.10 -0.54 -5.93
CA GLU A 143 -25.87 -0.72 -7.16
C GLU A 143 -27.35 -0.83 -6.79
N ARG A 144 -28.21 -0.04 -7.43
CA ARG A 144 -29.67 -0.12 -7.25
C ARG A 144 -30.38 -0.04 -8.61
N PRO A 145 -31.40 -0.87 -8.86
CA PRO A 145 -32.31 -0.65 -9.98
C PRO A 145 -32.92 0.76 -9.87
N ILE A 146 -33.02 1.45 -10.99
CA ILE A 146 -33.62 2.79 -11.07
C ILE A 146 -34.61 2.85 -12.23
N SER A 147 -35.81 3.36 -11.95
CA SER A 147 -36.86 3.47 -12.96
C SER A 147 -36.59 4.62 -13.93
N PRO A 148 -37.08 4.58 -15.18
CA PRO A 148 -36.94 5.71 -16.09
C PRO A 148 -37.52 7.00 -15.49
N GLY A 149 -36.68 8.03 -15.37
CA GLY A 149 -37.06 9.33 -14.79
C GLY A 149 -37.00 9.42 -13.26
N GLU A 150 -36.66 8.32 -12.57
CA GLU A 150 -36.35 8.34 -11.14
C GLU A 150 -34.98 8.99 -10.91
N MET A 151 -34.89 9.87 -9.91
CA MET A 151 -33.65 10.55 -9.55
C MET A 151 -32.78 9.63 -8.68
N PRO A 152 -31.44 9.62 -8.87
CA PRO A 152 -30.54 8.92 -7.98
C PRO A 152 -30.77 9.29 -6.51
N PRO A 153 -30.87 8.30 -5.61
CA PRO A 153 -31.04 8.56 -4.20
C PRO A 153 -29.79 9.22 -3.62
N ARG A 154 -30.00 10.21 -2.74
CA ARG A 154 -28.93 10.76 -1.90
C ARG A 154 -28.84 9.97 -0.61
N PHE A 155 -27.63 9.80 -0.12
CA PHE A 155 -27.36 9.03 1.08
C PHE A 155 -26.60 9.84 2.11
N VAL A 156 -26.88 9.52 3.37
CA VAL A 156 -26.08 9.92 4.52
C VAL A 156 -25.58 8.65 5.22
N VAL A 157 -24.30 8.66 5.58
CA VAL A 157 -23.76 7.67 6.53
C VAL A 157 -23.90 8.22 7.94
N LYS A 158 -24.40 7.39 8.87
CA LYS A 158 -24.49 7.68 10.29
C LYS A 158 -23.65 6.69 11.10
N ASP A 159 -23.10 7.14 12.21
CA ASP A 159 -22.41 6.27 13.16
C ASP A 159 -23.40 5.42 13.98
N ALA A 160 -22.87 4.61 14.91
CA ALA A 160 -23.67 3.71 15.75
C ALA A 160 -24.67 4.45 16.67
N ASP A 161 -24.37 5.70 17.02
CA ASP A 161 -25.19 6.57 17.87
C ASP A 161 -26.22 7.37 17.05
N GLY A 162 -26.09 7.35 15.73
CA GLY A 162 -26.98 8.00 14.78
C GLY A 162 -26.56 9.39 14.34
N ASN A 163 -25.33 9.80 14.66
CA ASN A 163 -24.78 11.07 14.20
C ASN A 163 -24.34 10.95 12.74
N PRO A 164 -24.62 11.95 11.88
CA PRO A 164 -24.17 11.94 10.50
C PRO A 164 -22.64 12.06 10.41
N VAL A 165 -22.05 11.34 9.46
CA VAL A 165 -20.63 11.34 9.11
C VAL A 165 -20.45 12.03 7.77
N ALA A 166 -19.35 12.78 7.61
CA ALA A 166 -18.99 13.40 6.34
C ALA A 166 -18.97 12.34 5.23
N THR A 167 -19.91 12.47 4.30
CA THR A 167 -20.16 11.51 3.23
C THR A 167 -19.92 12.20 1.88
N HIS A 168 -19.23 11.51 0.98
CA HIS A 168 -19.01 11.97 -0.39
C HIS A 168 -19.40 10.85 -1.35
N ILE A 169 -20.14 11.19 -2.41
CA ILE A 169 -20.54 10.26 -3.46
C ILE A 169 -19.70 10.57 -4.70
N SER A 170 -19.05 9.56 -5.26
CA SER A 170 -18.27 9.63 -6.50
C SER A 170 -18.64 8.45 -7.41
N ASN A 171 -18.19 8.47 -8.67
CA ASN A 171 -18.53 7.48 -9.70
C ASN A 171 -20.06 7.22 -9.80
N ASP A 172 -20.86 8.28 -9.70
CA ASP A 172 -22.32 8.25 -9.80
C ASP A 172 -22.75 8.23 -11.27
N TYR A 173 -23.29 7.10 -11.74
CA TYR A 173 -23.83 6.98 -13.09
C TYR A 173 -24.96 5.95 -13.16
N VAL A 174 -25.80 6.05 -14.19
CA VAL A 174 -26.81 5.05 -14.53
C VAL A 174 -26.33 4.28 -15.75
N ARG A 175 -26.18 2.96 -15.62
CA ARG A 175 -25.94 2.04 -16.74
C ARG A 175 -27.25 1.41 -17.20
N GLU A 176 -27.26 0.95 -18.45
CA GLU A 176 -28.38 0.21 -19.01
C GLU A 176 -28.59 -1.10 -18.22
N GLY A 177 -29.83 -1.36 -17.82
CA GLY A 177 -30.22 -2.55 -17.07
C GLY A 177 -31.11 -3.46 -17.91
N ASP A 178 -32.17 -4.00 -17.30
CA ASP A 178 -33.18 -4.76 -18.06
C ASP A 178 -34.08 -3.83 -18.89
N ARG A 179 -35.02 -4.40 -19.66
CA ARG A 179 -35.94 -3.62 -20.51
C ARG A 179 -36.82 -2.61 -19.75
N ARG A 180 -36.87 -2.66 -18.41
CA ARG A 180 -37.76 -1.84 -17.56
C ARG A 180 -37.02 -0.92 -16.59
N HIS A 181 -35.76 -1.19 -16.25
CA HIS A 181 -34.99 -0.43 -15.27
C HIS A 181 -33.55 -0.23 -15.73
N GLY A 182 -33.00 0.96 -15.47
CA GLY A 182 -31.55 1.16 -15.44
C GLY A 182 -30.97 0.59 -14.15
N VAL A 183 -29.64 0.55 -14.07
CA VAL A 183 -28.93 0.29 -12.81
C VAL A 183 -28.13 1.53 -12.46
N TRP A 184 -28.52 2.19 -11.38
CA TRP A 184 -27.72 3.24 -10.77
C TRP A 184 -26.55 2.61 -10.01
N SER A 185 -25.35 3.17 -10.18
CA SER A 185 -24.13 2.76 -9.50
C SER A 185 -23.43 3.98 -8.92
N ALA A 186 -22.96 3.88 -7.67
CA ALA A 186 -22.14 4.93 -7.07
C ALA A 186 -21.20 4.39 -5.99
N ASP A 187 -20.12 5.11 -5.75
CA ASP A 187 -19.20 4.89 -4.65
C ASP A 187 -19.44 5.92 -3.53
N ILE A 188 -19.72 5.43 -2.33
CA ILE A 188 -19.85 6.24 -1.12
C ILE A 188 -18.54 6.19 -0.34
N TYR A 189 -18.00 7.36 -0.05
CA TYR A 189 -16.81 7.56 0.77
C TYR A 189 -17.18 8.26 2.08
N PHE A 190 -16.64 7.77 3.18
CA PHE A 190 -16.73 8.42 4.50
C PHE A 190 -15.52 8.06 5.36
N THR A 191 -15.23 8.83 6.40
CA THR A 191 -14.19 8.48 7.38
C THR A 191 -14.76 7.51 8.41
N GLY A 192 -14.23 6.28 8.46
CA GLY A 192 -14.47 5.38 9.57
C GLY A 192 -13.54 5.73 10.73
N LYS A 193 -14.06 6.33 11.80
CA LYS A 193 -13.29 6.75 12.99
C LYS A 193 -13.18 5.66 14.05
N ASP A 194 -11.98 5.43 14.55
CA ASP A 194 -11.64 4.52 15.66
C ASP A 194 -12.27 3.13 15.48
N ILE A 195 -12.07 2.54 14.31
CA ILE A 195 -12.51 1.18 14.01
C ILE A 195 -11.62 0.22 14.81
N PRO A 196 -12.17 -0.62 15.72
CA PRO A 196 -11.39 -1.41 16.64
C PRO A 196 -10.37 -2.32 15.94
N SER A 197 -9.20 -2.48 16.56
CA SER A 197 -8.13 -3.39 16.11
C SER A 197 -8.61 -4.80 15.76
N LEU A 198 -8.15 -5.34 14.61
CA LEU A 198 -8.48 -6.65 14.05
C LEU A 198 -9.94 -6.99 14.33
N GLY A 199 -10.82 -6.10 13.86
CA GLY A 199 -12.15 -5.95 14.42
C GLY A 199 -13.06 -5.22 13.45
N TYR A 200 -14.18 -4.72 13.95
CA TYR A 200 -15.15 -4.01 13.14
C TYR A 200 -15.95 -2.98 13.92
N LYS A 201 -16.60 -2.08 13.19
CA LYS A 201 -17.54 -1.08 13.69
C LYS A 201 -18.71 -0.91 12.72
N THR A 202 -19.93 -0.86 13.24
CA THR A 202 -21.15 -0.69 12.45
C THR A 202 -21.52 0.79 12.27
N TYR A 203 -21.83 1.13 11.02
CA TYR A 203 -22.40 2.40 10.57
C TYR A 203 -23.73 2.13 9.87
N TYR A 204 -24.46 3.19 9.53
CA TYR A 204 -25.78 3.09 8.91
C TYR A 204 -25.86 3.98 7.68
N LEU A 205 -26.31 3.40 6.58
CA LEU A 205 -26.62 4.09 5.35
C LEU A 205 -28.12 4.38 5.32
N GLU A 206 -28.49 5.64 5.17
CA GLU A 206 -29.89 6.07 5.09
C GLU A 206 -30.09 6.98 3.89
N THR A 207 -31.25 6.87 3.22
CA THR A 207 -31.66 7.84 2.21
C THR A 207 -31.88 9.20 2.87
N GLY A 208 -31.28 10.24 2.31
CA GLY A 208 -31.41 11.60 2.79
C GLY A 208 -30.17 12.44 2.53
N GLU A 209 -30.21 13.66 3.03
CA GLU A 209 -29.10 14.60 3.00
C GLU A 209 -28.75 15.02 4.41
N ALA A 210 -27.46 15.03 4.72
CA ALA A 210 -26.94 15.71 5.89
C ALA A 210 -25.69 16.49 5.49
N THR A 211 -25.67 17.76 5.86
CA THR A 211 -24.47 18.59 5.70
C THR A 211 -23.60 18.38 6.93
N VAL A 212 -22.48 17.70 6.73
CA VAL A 212 -21.40 17.63 7.73
C VAL A 212 -20.27 18.50 7.24
N THR A 213 -19.99 19.58 7.96
CA THR A 213 -18.85 20.45 7.66
C THR A 213 -17.58 19.86 8.24
N THR A 214 -16.49 19.92 7.49
CA THR A 214 -15.14 19.56 7.95
C THR A 214 -14.18 20.73 7.70
N SER A 215 -12.93 20.56 8.10
CA SER A 215 -11.84 21.51 7.80
C SER A 215 -11.32 21.41 6.37
N LEU A 216 -11.86 20.49 5.55
CA LEU A 216 -11.35 20.25 4.21
C LEU A 216 -11.83 21.32 3.24
N GLU A 217 -10.88 22.01 2.64
CA GLU A 217 -11.09 23.00 1.59
C GLU A 217 -10.41 22.53 0.31
N ALA A 218 -11.16 22.56 -0.80
CA ALA A 218 -10.65 22.21 -2.12
C ALA A 218 -10.93 23.35 -3.11
N GLY A 219 -9.86 23.88 -3.69
CA GLY A 219 -9.89 24.92 -4.71
C GLY A 219 -9.01 24.53 -5.89
N LEU A 220 -9.06 25.31 -6.97
CA LEU A 220 -8.21 25.05 -8.12
C LEU A 220 -6.75 25.31 -7.72
N GLY A 221 -5.94 24.24 -7.67
CA GLY A 221 -4.54 24.33 -7.24
C GLY A 221 -4.32 24.30 -5.73
N THR A 222 -5.36 24.18 -4.90
CA THR A 222 -5.20 24.16 -3.44
C THR A 222 -6.05 23.08 -2.78
N LEU A 223 -5.46 22.36 -1.84
CA LEU A 223 -6.16 21.44 -0.94
C LEU A 223 -5.68 21.73 0.49
N GLU A 224 -6.58 21.81 1.46
CA GLU A 224 -6.22 22.10 2.85
C GLU A 224 -7.12 21.34 3.82
N ASN A 225 -6.57 20.76 4.88
CA ASN A 225 -7.32 20.16 6.00
C ASN A 225 -6.68 20.60 7.34
N ASP A 226 -7.07 19.99 8.47
CA ASP A 226 -6.51 20.34 9.79
C ASP A 226 -4.99 20.12 9.92
N PHE A 227 -4.42 19.28 9.07
CA PHE A 227 -3.02 18.86 9.15
C PHE A 227 -2.13 19.54 8.11
N LEU A 228 -2.63 19.66 6.86
CA LEU A 228 -1.83 19.94 5.67
C LEU A 228 -2.46 21.05 4.83
N LYS A 229 -1.62 21.80 4.12
CA LYS A 229 -2.03 22.70 3.03
C LYS A 229 -1.16 22.43 1.80
N LEU A 230 -1.78 22.28 0.65
CA LEU A 230 -1.14 21.96 -0.63
C LEU A 230 -1.28 23.11 -1.62
N ASN A 231 -0.22 23.34 -2.41
CA ASN A 231 -0.29 24.11 -3.65
C ASN A 231 0.12 23.19 -4.80
N VAL A 232 -0.86 22.83 -5.65
CA VAL A 232 -0.72 21.85 -6.72
C VAL A 232 -0.58 22.54 -8.06
N ARG A 233 0.41 22.11 -8.85
CA ARG A 233 0.72 22.64 -10.17
C ARG A 233 0.24 21.68 -11.27
N SER A 234 0.04 22.23 -12.47
CA SER A 234 -0.44 21.44 -13.62
C SER A 234 0.58 20.44 -14.18
N ASN A 235 1.83 20.51 -13.74
CA ASN A 235 2.86 19.51 -14.07
C ASN A 235 2.91 18.33 -13.07
N GLY A 236 1.93 18.23 -12.17
CA GLY A 236 1.81 17.15 -11.18
C GLY A 236 2.64 17.33 -9.91
N THR A 237 3.44 18.40 -9.81
CA THR A 237 4.18 18.72 -8.58
C THR A 237 3.31 19.49 -7.59
N PHE A 238 3.68 19.44 -6.32
CA PHE A 238 3.02 20.24 -5.29
C PHE A 238 3.96 20.68 -4.18
N ASP A 239 3.62 21.80 -3.55
CA ASP A 239 4.20 22.18 -2.27
C ASP A 239 3.27 21.73 -1.14
N LEU A 240 3.86 21.36 -0.01
CA LEU A 240 3.17 20.81 1.15
C LEU A 240 3.58 21.57 2.41
N PHE A 241 2.65 22.26 3.04
CA PHE A 241 2.82 22.87 4.35
C PHE A 241 2.23 21.97 5.43
N HIS A 242 3.07 21.51 6.36
CA HIS A 242 2.67 20.71 7.52
C HIS A 242 2.36 21.64 8.70
N LYS A 243 1.08 21.77 9.05
CA LYS A 243 0.60 22.75 10.03
C LYS A 243 1.16 22.53 11.43
N LEU A 244 1.38 21.27 11.81
CA LEU A 244 1.90 20.91 13.14
C LEU A 244 3.35 21.37 13.34
N THR A 245 4.24 21.08 12.38
CA THR A 245 5.67 21.45 12.49
C THR A 245 5.98 22.82 11.87
N ARG A 246 5.02 23.44 11.19
CA ARG A 246 5.19 24.68 10.40
C ARG A 246 6.26 24.56 9.31
N THR A 247 6.50 23.36 8.82
CA THR A 247 7.49 23.08 7.77
C THR A 247 6.83 23.08 6.40
N THR A 248 7.47 23.70 5.41
CA THR A 248 7.06 23.61 4.00
C THR A 248 8.04 22.74 3.22
N TYR A 249 7.52 21.77 2.49
CA TYR A 249 8.24 20.95 1.54
C TYR A 249 7.89 21.43 0.13
N PHE A 250 8.90 21.73 -0.68
CA PHE A 250 8.71 22.32 -2.01
C PHE A 250 8.93 21.30 -3.12
N ASN A 251 8.19 21.47 -4.21
CA ASN A 251 8.38 20.74 -5.46
C ASN A 251 8.36 19.21 -5.29
N LEU A 252 7.45 18.71 -4.46
CA LEU A 252 7.22 17.28 -4.27
C LEU A 252 6.60 16.67 -5.54
N ASN A 253 6.85 15.39 -5.75
CA ASN A 253 6.34 14.61 -6.88
C ASN A 253 6.84 15.08 -8.26
N LEU A 254 8.05 15.64 -8.33
CA LEU A 254 8.70 15.93 -9.60
C LEU A 254 9.00 14.61 -10.33
N LEU A 255 8.47 14.43 -11.53
CA LEU A 255 8.74 13.23 -12.33
C LEU A 255 10.06 13.39 -13.05
N GLU A 256 10.91 12.38 -12.96
CA GLU A 256 12.23 12.34 -13.58
C GLU A 256 12.37 11.08 -14.44
N ASP A 257 12.76 11.28 -15.70
CA ASP A 257 13.04 10.23 -16.67
C ASP A 257 14.53 10.22 -17.05
N THR A 258 15.15 9.05 -16.94
CA THR A 258 16.57 8.80 -17.29
C THR A 258 16.67 7.60 -18.21
N GLU A 259 17.67 7.54 -19.09
CA GLU A 259 17.88 6.37 -19.93
C GLU A 259 18.38 5.17 -19.12
N ASP A 260 18.06 3.96 -19.59
CA ASP A 260 18.57 2.72 -19.03
C ASP A 260 19.18 1.83 -20.13
N ALA A 261 20.50 1.88 -20.23
CA ALA A 261 21.32 1.03 -21.09
C ALA A 261 21.70 -0.30 -20.43
N GLY A 262 21.15 -0.61 -19.26
CA GLY A 262 21.35 -1.86 -18.56
C GLY A 262 20.51 -3.02 -19.08
N ASP A 263 20.10 -3.88 -18.15
CA ASP A 263 19.38 -5.13 -18.37
C ASP A 263 18.42 -5.40 -17.19
N GLU A 264 17.78 -6.58 -17.14
CA GLU A 264 16.84 -6.92 -16.06
C GLU A 264 17.50 -6.94 -14.66
N TYR A 265 18.82 -7.07 -14.58
CA TYR A 265 19.56 -7.14 -13.31
C TYR A 265 20.11 -5.80 -12.84
N ASN A 266 20.46 -4.90 -13.74
CA ASN A 266 21.13 -3.65 -13.40
C ASN A 266 20.58 -2.48 -14.19
N TYR A 267 20.27 -1.39 -13.49
CA TYR A 267 20.13 -0.07 -14.10
C TYR A 267 21.51 0.47 -14.49
N SER A 268 21.62 1.05 -15.68
CA SER A 268 22.84 1.77 -16.09
C SER A 268 22.50 2.95 -16.97
N ARG A 269 22.93 4.16 -16.59
CA ARG A 269 22.93 5.31 -17.50
C ARG A 269 23.76 5.02 -18.76
N ALA A 270 23.38 5.65 -19.86
CA ALA A 270 24.14 5.58 -21.10
C ALA A 270 25.46 6.38 -20.98
N TYR A 271 26.26 6.38 -22.04
CA TYR A 271 27.49 7.16 -22.07
C TYR A 271 27.20 8.66 -22.13
N ASN A 272 26.33 9.05 -23.05
CA ASN A 272 25.82 10.40 -23.23
C ASN A 272 24.44 10.49 -22.57
N SER A 273 24.43 10.80 -21.27
CA SER A 273 23.22 10.80 -20.45
C SER A 273 22.43 12.09 -20.60
N ARG A 274 21.10 11.98 -20.63
CA ARG A 274 20.19 13.14 -20.62
C ARG A 274 18.97 12.83 -19.76
N THR A 275 18.80 13.62 -18.70
CA THR A 275 17.62 13.57 -17.83
C THR A 275 16.53 14.48 -18.39
N ILE A 276 15.27 14.02 -18.36
CA ILE A 276 14.08 14.81 -18.68
C ILE A 276 13.20 14.83 -17.42
N THR A 277 12.61 15.98 -17.08
CA THR A 277 11.72 16.09 -15.92
C THR A 277 10.36 16.65 -16.31
N SER A 278 9.38 16.55 -15.41
CA SER A 278 8.11 17.28 -15.55
C SER A 278 8.23 18.77 -15.21
N GLU A 279 9.41 19.26 -14.84
CA GLU A 279 9.62 20.68 -14.58
C GLU A 279 9.47 21.50 -15.88
N GLY A 280 8.71 22.59 -15.82
CA GLY A 280 8.42 23.42 -17.00
C GLY A 280 7.50 22.77 -18.04
N VAL A 281 7.05 21.52 -17.84
CA VAL A 281 6.08 20.87 -18.73
C VAL A 281 4.69 21.46 -18.49
N GLY A 282 4.12 22.07 -19.53
CA GLY A 282 2.74 22.55 -19.51
C GLY A 282 1.75 21.40 -19.38
N GLY A 283 0.73 21.60 -18.55
CA GLY A 283 -0.38 20.67 -18.36
C GLY A 283 -1.66 21.40 -17.98
N THR A 284 -2.72 20.65 -17.74
CA THR A 284 -4.00 21.16 -17.24
C THR A 284 -4.23 20.68 -15.81
N LEU A 285 -4.80 21.55 -14.98
CA LEU A 285 -5.21 21.20 -13.63
C LEU A 285 -6.73 21.30 -13.51
N SER A 286 -7.36 20.31 -12.87
CA SER A 286 -8.80 20.27 -12.64
C SER A 286 -9.11 19.74 -11.24
N ILE A 287 -10.23 20.17 -10.68
CA ILE A 287 -10.84 19.53 -9.51
C ILE A 287 -11.69 18.39 -10.06
N VAL A 288 -11.43 17.16 -9.62
CA VAL A 288 -12.22 15.99 -10.04
C VAL A 288 -13.15 15.50 -8.95
N GLU A 289 -12.81 15.72 -7.69
CA GLU A 289 -13.69 15.44 -6.56
C GLU A 289 -13.57 16.55 -5.52
N THR A 290 -14.72 17.02 -5.03
CA THR A 290 -14.82 17.95 -3.91
C THR A 290 -16.01 17.56 -3.06
N GLY A 291 -15.79 17.46 -1.76
CA GLY A 291 -16.82 17.11 -0.79
C GLY A 291 -16.28 17.25 0.63
N PRO A 292 -17.12 17.06 1.65
CA PRO A 292 -16.73 17.28 3.03
C PRO A 292 -15.66 16.30 3.52
N GLY A 293 -15.54 15.10 2.94
CA GLY A 293 -14.54 14.10 3.36
C GLY A 293 -13.29 14.01 2.49
N ILE A 294 -13.34 14.49 1.25
CA ILE A 294 -12.32 14.25 0.24
C ILE A 294 -12.23 15.40 -0.77
N GLY A 295 -10.99 15.73 -1.12
CA GLY A 295 -10.65 16.70 -2.15
C GLY A 295 -9.60 16.08 -3.05
N ARG A 296 -9.88 16.04 -4.35
CA ARG A 296 -8.99 15.43 -5.34
C ARG A 296 -8.78 16.35 -6.53
N LEU A 297 -7.52 16.68 -6.76
CA LEU A 297 -7.08 17.39 -7.96
C LEU A 297 -6.49 16.41 -8.97
N ARG A 298 -6.65 16.71 -10.25
CA ARG A 298 -6.09 15.96 -11.37
C ARG A 298 -5.24 16.90 -12.22
N ALA A 299 -3.97 16.54 -12.39
CA ALA A 299 -3.05 17.15 -13.33
C ALA A 299 -2.85 16.23 -14.55
N ASP A 300 -3.07 16.75 -15.75
CA ASP A 300 -2.83 16.06 -17.02
C ASP A 300 -1.67 16.74 -17.74
N LEU A 301 -0.65 15.96 -18.10
CA LEU A 301 0.54 16.43 -18.81
C LEU A 301 1.04 15.37 -19.79
N VAL A 302 1.94 15.77 -20.69
CA VAL A 302 2.56 14.86 -21.66
C VAL A 302 4.07 15.00 -21.59
N LEU A 303 4.76 13.91 -21.27
CA LEU A 303 6.21 13.85 -21.36
C LEU A 303 6.59 13.39 -22.78
N ASN A 304 7.28 14.23 -23.54
CA ASN A 304 7.86 13.84 -24.83
C ASN A 304 9.22 13.20 -24.55
N LEU A 305 9.25 11.87 -24.50
CA LEU A 305 10.43 11.08 -24.14
C LEU A 305 11.09 10.51 -25.39
N PRO A 306 12.43 10.37 -25.44
CA PRO A 306 13.10 9.61 -26.49
C PRO A 306 12.54 8.21 -26.65
N GLU A 307 12.33 7.79 -27.90
CA GLU A 307 11.62 6.53 -28.19
C GLU A 307 12.37 5.28 -27.70
N SER A 308 13.71 5.35 -27.67
CA SER A 308 14.62 4.30 -27.21
C SER A 308 16.02 4.87 -27.00
N LEU A 309 16.99 4.00 -26.73
CA LEU A 309 18.39 4.31 -26.95
C LEU A 309 18.72 4.33 -28.47
N THR A 310 19.86 4.93 -28.80
CA THR A 310 20.51 4.80 -30.11
C THR A 310 20.92 3.35 -30.39
N ALA A 311 21.15 2.99 -31.66
CA ALA A 311 21.51 1.63 -32.04
C ALA A 311 22.82 1.13 -31.38
N ASP A 312 23.76 2.04 -31.13
CA ASP A 312 25.00 1.78 -30.38
C ASP A 312 24.82 1.79 -28.86
N ARG A 313 23.61 2.11 -28.36
CA ARG A 313 23.24 2.22 -26.95
C ARG A 313 24.02 3.26 -26.15
N MET A 314 24.71 4.17 -26.83
CA MET A 314 25.56 5.18 -26.19
C MET A 314 24.79 6.41 -25.73
N ALA A 315 23.61 6.68 -26.31
CA ALA A 315 22.78 7.84 -26.03
C ALA A 315 21.29 7.51 -26.17
N ARG A 316 20.43 8.45 -25.78
CA ARG A 316 19.02 8.43 -26.18
C ARG A 316 18.86 8.77 -27.65
N ALA A 317 17.86 8.20 -28.32
CA ALA A 317 17.49 8.60 -29.67
C ALA A 317 16.98 10.06 -29.71
N GLU A 318 17.15 10.73 -30.85
CA GLU A 318 16.62 12.10 -31.04
C GLU A 318 15.11 12.12 -31.24
N ARG A 319 14.57 11.07 -31.87
CA ARG A 319 13.13 10.93 -32.06
C ARG A 319 12.45 10.72 -30.70
N THR A 320 11.42 11.52 -30.44
CA THR A 320 10.61 11.42 -29.24
C THR A 320 9.22 10.84 -29.53
N VAL A 321 8.61 10.30 -28.48
CA VAL A 321 7.24 9.80 -28.44
C VAL A 321 6.51 10.44 -27.28
N ALA A 322 5.23 10.74 -27.47
CA ALA A 322 4.37 11.28 -26.44
C ALA A 322 4.05 10.19 -25.40
N CYS A 323 4.33 10.46 -24.14
CA CYS A 323 3.96 9.61 -23.00
C CYS A 323 3.03 10.41 -22.07
N PRO A 324 1.70 10.30 -22.24
CA PRO A 324 0.73 10.94 -21.36
C PRO A 324 0.88 10.51 -19.90
N VAL A 325 0.70 11.48 -18.99
CA VAL A 325 0.71 11.28 -17.55
C VAL A 325 -0.55 11.92 -16.95
N ILE A 326 -1.20 11.22 -16.03
CA ILE A 326 -2.28 11.76 -15.21
C ILE A 326 -1.88 11.59 -13.75
N VAL A 327 -1.82 12.68 -12.99
CA VAL A 327 -1.51 12.66 -11.56
C VAL A 327 -2.74 13.09 -10.78
N TYR A 328 -3.24 12.21 -9.91
CA TYR A 328 -4.27 12.55 -8.94
C TYR A 328 -3.63 12.80 -7.59
N ILE A 329 -3.97 13.93 -6.97
CA ILE A 329 -3.51 14.32 -5.63
C ILE A 329 -4.75 14.42 -4.76
N THR A 330 -4.82 13.57 -3.74
CA THR A 330 -5.98 13.44 -2.86
C THR A 330 -5.62 13.83 -1.44
N LEU A 331 -6.48 14.66 -0.84
CA LEU A 331 -6.45 14.98 0.58
C LEU A 331 -7.79 14.57 1.21
N HIS A 332 -7.71 13.86 2.33
CA HIS A 332 -8.86 13.45 3.12
C HIS A 332 -9.00 14.35 4.34
N ALA A 333 -10.22 14.65 4.78
CA ALA A 333 -10.45 15.60 5.87
C ALA A 333 -9.72 15.21 7.17
N ASP A 334 -9.77 13.93 7.54
CA ASP A 334 -9.28 13.43 8.83
C ASP A 334 -7.88 12.77 8.77
N LEU A 335 -7.14 12.89 7.64
CA LEU A 335 -5.85 12.20 7.47
C LEU A 335 -4.66 13.17 7.28
N PRO A 336 -3.53 12.93 7.96
CA PRO A 336 -2.32 13.75 7.85
C PRO A 336 -1.39 13.32 6.71
N ARG A 337 -1.92 12.79 5.61
CA ARG A 337 -1.14 12.32 4.45
C ARG A 337 -1.73 12.81 3.14
N VAL A 338 -0.88 12.91 2.11
CA VAL A 338 -1.29 13.19 0.73
C VAL A 338 -1.20 11.90 -0.07
N ASP A 339 -2.32 11.41 -0.59
CA ASP A 339 -2.35 10.22 -1.43
C ASP A 339 -2.17 10.62 -2.91
N VAL A 340 -1.23 9.99 -3.60
CA VAL A 340 -0.87 10.27 -5.00
C VAL A 340 -1.10 9.03 -5.86
N LEU A 341 -1.82 9.20 -6.97
CA LEU A 341 -1.99 8.18 -8.00
C LEU A 341 -1.47 8.73 -9.32
N THR A 342 -0.43 8.11 -9.86
CA THR A 342 0.15 8.47 -11.16
C THR A 342 -0.20 7.40 -12.19
N VAL A 343 -0.97 7.78 -13.22
CA VAL A 343 -1.21 6.97 -14.41
C VAL A 343 -0.21 7.38 -15.48
N PHE A 344 0.59 6.45 -15.96
CA PHE A 344 1.59 6.70 -17.00
C PHE A 344 1.31 5.81 -18.21
N PHE A 345 1.21 6.41 -19.39
CA PHE A 345 1.09 5.69 -20.66
C PHE A 345 2.47 5.60 -21.30
N ASN A 346 3.17 4.51 -21.03
CA ASN A 346 4.53 4.31 -21.52
C ASN A 346 4.54 3.93 -23.01
N ASN A 347 5.04 4.84 -23.84
CA ASN A 347 5.30 4.58 -25.26
C ASN A 347 6.80 4.54 -25.59
N ALA A 348 7.67 4.77 -24.60
CA ALA A 348 9.12 4.82 -24.73
C ALA A 348 9.80 3.52 -24.25
N LYS A 349 11.04 3.31 -24.67
CA LYS A 349 11.88 2.16 -24.32
C LYS A 349 13.18 2.60 -23.66
N ASP A 350 13.85 1.66 -23.00
CA ASP A 350 15.21 1.82 -22.47
C ASP A 350 15.35 3.03 -21.54
N HIS A 351 14.46 3.12 -20.55
CA HIS A 351 14.34 4.28 -19.67
C HIS A 351 13.86 3.89 -18.26
N ARG A 352 14.02 4.82 -17.32
CA ARG A 352 13.56 4.71 -15.94
C ARG A 352 12.86 6.00 -15.52
N LEU A 353 11.63 5.86 -15.04
CA LEU A 353 10.79 6.92 -14.50
C LEU A 353 10.78 6.87 -12.97
N ARG A 354 10.99 8.02 -12.32
CA ARG A 354 10.96 8.18 -10.86
C ARG A 354 10.10 9.37 -10.44
N ALA A 355 9.57 9.33 -9.22
CA ALA A 355 9.00 10.49 -8.53
C ALA A 355 9.99 10.98 -7.45
N LEU A 356 10.29 12.27 -7.46
CA LEU A 356 11.25 12.90 -6.56
C LEU A 356 10.56 13.72 -5.48
N PHE A 357 11.05 13.59 -4.25
CA PHE A 357 10.52 14.26 -3.06
C PHE A 357 11.67 14.92 -2.27
N PRO A 358 11.96 16.20 -2.54
CA PRO A 358 12.94 16.96 -1.77
C PRO A 358 12.50 17.09 -0.31
N ALA A 359 13.36 16.67 0.62
CA ALA A 359 13.05 16.66 2.05
C ALA A 359 13.09 18.05 2.71
N GLY A 360 13.71 19.04 2.06
CA GLY A 360 13.91 20.37 2.63
C GLY A 360 15.03 20.46 3.67
N PHE A 361 15.75 19.36 3.93
CA PHE A 361 16.89 19.28 4.85
C PHE A 361 17.88 18.19 4.41
N THR A 362 19.05 18.16 5.05
CA THR A 362 20.08 17.16 4.86
C THR A 362 20.07 16.11 5.98
N VAL A 363 20.42 14.88 5.66
CA VAL A 363 20.60 13.77 6.62
C VAL A 363 21.72 12.86 6.15
N ASP A 364 22.29 12.07 7.08
CA ASP A 364 23.30 11.05 6.75
C ASP A 364 22.72 9.63 6.66
N HIS A 365 21.46 9.46 7.06
CA HIS A 365 20.79 8.15 7.10
C HIS A 365 19.32 8.26 6.66
N CYS A 366 18.79 7.14 6.18
CA CYS A 366 17.36 6.93 6.00
C CYS A 366 16.89 5.70 6.77
N TYR A 367 15.58 5.58 6.94
CA TYR A 367 14.91 4.46 7.58
C TYR A 367 13.92 3.86 6.59
N ALA A 368 14.12 2.61 6.19
CA ALA A 368 13.25 1.96 5.23
C ALA A 368 12.71 0.65 5.79
N GLU A 369 11.43 0.40 5.58
CA GLU A 369 10.83 -0.86 5.98
C GLU A 369 11.43 -2.02 5.18
N GLY A 370 11.87 -3.04 5.92
CA GLY A 370 12.34 -4.31 5.42
C GLY A 370 11.59 -5.46 6.11
N GLN A 371 12.10 -6.67 5.93
CA GLN A 371 11.47 -7.89 6.43
C GLN A 371 11.52 -7.95 7.97
N PHE A 372 10.38 -7.66 8.61
CA PHE A 372 10.22 -7.60 10.07
C PHE A 372 11.12 -6.56 10.78
N ASP A 373 11.55 -5.52 10.07
CA ASP A 373 12.44 -4.48 10.62
C ASP A 373 12.28 -3.15 9.87
N VAL A 374 12.68 -2.05 10.51
CA VAL A 374 12.88 -0.75 9.86
C VAL A 374 14.37 -0.46 9.82
N VAL A 375 14.98 -0.77 8.67
CA VAL A 375 16.43 -0.78 8.50
C VAL A 375 16.95 0.66 8.39
N LYS A 376 17.83 1.03 9.32
CA LYS A 376 18.63 2.27 9.21
C LYS A 376 19.75 2.08 8.21
N ARG A 377 19.77 2.87 7.14
CA ARG A 377 20.81 2.81 6.09
C ARG A 377 21.55 4.15 5.97
N SER A 378 22.87 4.08 5.92
CA SER A 378 23.71 5.25 5.59
C SER A 378 23.49 5.67 4.14
N LEU A 379 23.54 6.98 3.89
CA LEU A 379 23.50 7.54 2.54
C LEU A 379 24.87 7.52 1.83
N ASP A 380 25.95 7.22 2.55
CA ASP A 380 27.28 7.20 1.97
C ASP A 380 27.47 5.92 1.14
N ILE A 381 27.71 6.13 -0.15
CA ILE A 381 28.00 5.06 -1.11
C ILE A 381 29.53 4.83 -1.10
N PRO A 382 30.01 3.63 -0.72
CA PRO A 382 31.44 3.33 -0.75
C PRO A 382 32.03 3.47 -2.15
N SER A 383 33.33 3.78 -2.26
CA SER A 383 34.03 3.91 -3.55
C SER A 383 33.92 2.65 -4.43
N GLY A 384 33.83 1.48 -3.80
CA GLY A 384 33.71 0.20 -4.50
C GLY A 384 35.01 -0.29 -5.14
N GLU A 385 36.16 0.27 -4.78
CA GLU A 385 37.46 -0.18 -5.31
C GLU A 385 37.70 -1.66 -4.99
N GLY A 386 37.94 -2.46 -6.03
CA GLY A 386 38.12 -3.91 -5.93
C GLY A 386 36.83 -4.72 -5.69
N TRP A 387 35.64 -4.11 -5.78
CA TRP A 387 34.37 -4.81 -5.64
C TRP A 387 33.95 -5.44 -6.98
N ILE A 388 33.31 -6.60 -6.94
CA ILE A 388 32.79 -7.30 -8.12
C ILE A 388 31.63 -6.53 -8.79
N GLU A 389 30.83 -5.83 -7.99
CA GLU A 389 29.80 -4.92 -8.46
C GLU A 389 29.96 -3.56 -7.75
N LYS A 390 29.93 -2.48 -8.53
CA LYS A 390 30.06 -1.14 -7.99
C LYS A 390 28.88 -0.84 -7.07
N PRO A 391 29.12 -0.26 -5.87
CA PRO A 391 28.05 0.21 -5.02
C PRO A 391 27.17 1.23 -5.75
N VAL A 392 25.86 1.09 -5.58
CA VAL A 392 24.86 2.01 -6.11
C VAL A 392 23.89 2.47 -5.01
N GLY A 393 23.20 3.58 -5.28
CA GLY A 393 22.24 4.18 -4.36
C GLY A 393 20.88 3.48 -4.31
N GLN A 394 20.55 2.61 -5.28
CA GLN A 394 19.29 1.86 -5.26
C GLN A 394 19.26 0.89 -4.08
N LYS A 395 18.16 0.92 -3.32
CA LYS A 395 17.91 0.07 -2.15
C LYS A 395 16.50 -0.52 -2.19
N PRO A 396 16.30 -1.71 -1.58
CA PRO A 396 14.99 -2.32 -1.47
C PRO A 396 14.16 -1.67 -0.35
N VAL A 397 12.86 -1.54 -0.57
CA VAL A 397 11.88 -1.10 0.44
C VAL A 397 10.62 -1.96 0.34
N GLN A 398 9.98 -2.22 1.48
CA GLN A 398 8.61 -2.76 1.51
C GLN A 398 7.60 -1.62 1.35
N SER A 399 7.03 -1.08 2.42
CA SER A 399 5.94 -0.10 2.29
C SER A 399 6.37 1.35 2.45
N PHE A 400 7.49 1.68 3.10
CA PHE A 400 7.92 3.08 3.24
C PHE A 400 9.43 3.31 3.40
N VAL A 401 9.86 4.52 3.02
CA VAL A 401 11.14 5.11 3.40
C VAL A 401 10.92 6.46 4.07
N ALA A 402 11.67 6.75 5.13
CA ALA A 402 11.56 7.93 5.96
C ALA A 402 12.92 8.63 6.16
N LEU A 403 12.90 9.97 6.15
CA LEU A 403 14.03 10.84 6.52
C LEU A 403 13.64 11.66 7.74
N ASP A 404 14.32 11.42 8.86
CA ASP A 404 14.15 12.18 10.10
C ASP A 404 15.02 13.45 10.04
N GLY A 405 14.41 14.63 10.00
CA GLY A 405 15.09 15.89 10.25
C GLY A 405 15.26 16.15 11.76
N THR A 406 15.53 17.41 12.15
CA THR A 406 15.68 17.76 13.57
C THR A 406 14.35 17.71 14.31
N ASP A 407 13.33 18.42 13.81
CA ASP A 407 12.00 18.51 14.42
C ASP A 407 10.86 18.04 13.51
N ALA A 408 11.15 17.91 12.20
CA ALA A 408 10.21 17.48 11.18
C ALA A 408 10.86 16.41 10.31
N GLY A 409 10.05 15.46 9.84
CA GLY A 409 10.48 14.44 8.90
C GLY A 409 9.47 14.25 7.79
N ILE A 410 9.90 13.52 6.75
CA ILE A 410 9.07 13.16 5.61
C ILE A 410 9.22 11.66 5.34
N ALA A 411 8.11 10.99 5.04
CA ALA A 411 8.08 9.60 4.61
C ALA A 411 7.34 9.48 3.28
N ILE A 412 7.88 8.63 2.42
CA ILE A 412 7.24 8.21 1.17
C ILE A 412 6.76 6.78 1.38
N ILE A 413 5.44 6.61 1.35
CA ILE A 413 4.75 5.33 1.43
C ILE A 413 4.48 4.87 0.01
N ASN A 414 4.66 3.58 -0.29
CA ASN A 414 4.44 3.04 -1.62
C ASN A 414 3.60 1.76 -1.57
N GLN A 415 2.91 1.48 -2.68
CA GLN A 415 2.17 0.23 -2.87
C GLN A 415 2.78 -0.57 -4.03
N GLY A 416 3.73 -1.45 -3.69
CA GLY A 416 4.37 -2.37 -4.64
C GLY A 416 5.43 -1.72 -5.53
N LEU A 417 6.16 -0.74 -5.00
CA LEU A 417 7.27 -0.04 -5.66
C LEU A 417 8.56 -0.23 -4.84
N PRO A 418 9.22 -1.39 -4.91
CA PRO A 418 10.20 -1.80 -3.91
C PRO A 418 11.61 -1.25 -4.16
N GLU A 419 11.78 -0.25 -5.02
CA GLU A 419 13.07 0.41 -5.27
C GLU A 419 12.99 1.90 -4.93
N TYR A 420 13.88 2.35 -4.06
CA TYR A 420 14.12 3.76 -3.81
C TYR A 420 15.62 4.09 -3.87
N GLU A 421 15.92 5.36 -4.00
CA GLU A 421 17.26 5.92 -3.81
C GLU A 421 17.13 7.23 -3.01
N ILE A 422 18.07 7.51 -2.11
CA ILE A 422 18.19 8.85 -1.51
C ILE A 422 19.33 9.57 -2.22
N ILE A 423 19.00 10.65 -2.92
CA ILE A 423 19.99 11.50 -3.57
C ILE A 423 20.50 12.48 -2.51
N LYS A 424 21.78 12.35 -2.16
CA LYS A 424 22.46 13.26 -1.23
C LYS A 424 22.65 14.62 -1.91
N GLY A 425 22.27 15.69 -1.23
CA GLY A 425 22.32 17.06 -1.74
C GLY A 425 21.75 18.01 -0.69
N GLU A 426 21.67 19.30 -1.02
CA GLU A 426 21.04 20.32 -0.19
C GLU A 426 19.78 20.84 -0.90
N PRO A 427 18.58 20.26 -0.65
CA PRO A 427 18.27 19.21 0.33
C PRO A 427 18.49 17.77 -0.18
N CYS A 428 18.42 16.79 0.72
CA CYS A 428 18.30 15.38 0.35
C CYS A 428 16.98 15.14 -0.38
N VAL A 429 16.97 14.23 -1.35
CA VAL A 429 15.77 13.90 -2.14
C VAL A 429 15.48 12.40 -2.04
N VAL A 430 14.25 12.05 -1.67
CA VAL A 430 13.77 10.66 -1.83
C VAL A 430 13.35 10.48 -3.29
N ALA A 431 13.98 9.54 -3.99
CA ALA A 431 13.63 9.16 -5.35
C ALA A 431 12.95 7.79 -5.35
N GLN A 432 11.64 7.75 -5.56
CA GLN A 432 10.85 6.53 -5.68
C GLN A 432 10.83 6.09 -7.14
N THR A 433 11.38 4.91 -7.45
CA THR A 433 11.29 4.38 -8.82
C THR A 433 9.86 3.92 -9.11
N LEU A 434 9.28 4.44 -10.19
CA LEU A 434 7.93 4.09 -10.65
C LEU A 434 7.99 3.01 -11.72
N LEU A 435 8.88 3.17 -12.71
CA LEU A 435 9.01 2.24 -13.83
C LEU A 435 10.46 2.14 -14.29
N ARG A 436 10.89 0.94 -14.67
CA ARG A 436 12.16 0.69 -15.35
C ARG A 436 11.93 -0.24 -16.53
N CYS A 437 12.45 0.15 -17.69
CA CYS A 437 12.18 -0.45 -18.99
C CYS A 437 13.50 -0.80 -19.66
N VAL A 438 13.69 -2.09 -19.98
CA VAL A 438 14.88 -2.62 -20.66
C VAL A 438 14.46 -3.68 -21.66
N GLY A 439 15.31 -3.98 -22.65
CA GLY A 439 14.99 -4.94 -23.71
C GLY A 439 15.73 -6.28 -23.65
N TRP A 440 16.50 -6.53 -22.58
CA TRP A 440 17.40 -7.67 -22.49
C TRP A 440 17.44 -8.24 -21.07
N LEU A 441 17.50 -9.58 -20.99
CA LEU A 441 17.67 -10.30 -19.73
C LEU A 441 19.03 -9.97 -19.09
N SER A 442 20.11 -10.15 -19.84
CA SER A 442 21.47 -9.80 -19.40
C SER A 442 22.27 -9.17 -20.53
N ARG A 443 23.06 -8.18 -20.15
CA ARG A 443 24.05 -7.51 -21.00
C ARG A 443 25.35 -7.31 -20.21
N GLY A 444 26.44 -7.07 -20.93
CA GLY A 444 27.76 -6.79 -20.36
C GLY A 444 28.46 -5.57 -20.97
N ASP A 445 27.78 -4.88 -21.87
CA ASP A 445 28.24 -3.67 -22.56
C ASP A 445 27.79 -2.37 -21.86
N HIS A 446 27.47 -2.42 -20.56
CA HIS A 446 26.98 -1.27 -19.78
C HIS A 446 27.89 -0.94 -18.58
N LYS A 447 27.79 0.29 -18.07
CA LYS A 447 28.73 0.84 -17.05
C LYS A 447 28.58 0.22 -15.67
N ALA A 448 27.36 -0.23 -15.33
CA ALA A 448 27.08 -0.78 -14.01
C ALA A 448 27.81 -2.12 -13.75
N ARG A 449 28.02 -2.93 -14.79
CA ARG A 449 28.62 -4.26 -14.67
C ARG A 449 29.28 -4.72 -15.99
N PRO A 450 30.58 -5.06 -16.02
CA PRO A 450 31.32 -5.37 -17.25
C PRO A 450 31.34 -6.87 -17.62
N TYR A 451 30.28 -7.63 -17.35
CA TYR A 451 30.14 -9.06 -17.70
C TYR A 451 28.66 -9.38 -17.90
N ASN A 452 28.23 -10.65 -18.02
CA ASN A 452 26.81 -11.02 -18.05
C ASN A 452 26.41 -11.70 -16.72
N ALA A 453 25.26 -11.35 -16.15
CA ALA A 453 24.70 -11.99 -14.95
C ALA A 453 23.85 -13.21 -15.31
N GLY A 454 23.38 -13.28 -16.55
CA GLY A 454 22.63 -14.40 -17.11
C GLY A 454 22.83 -14.53 -18.63
N PRO A 455 22.03 -15.35 -19.31
CA PRO A 455 22.09 -15.47 -20.77
C PRO A 455 21.77 -14.14 -21.48
N VAL A 456 22.46 -13.87 -22.59
CA VAL A 456 22.19 -12.70 -23.43
C VAL A 456 20.98 -12.99 -24.31
N MET A 457 19.79 -12.69 -23.80
CA MET A 457 18.52 -12.94 -24.49
C MET A 457 17.67 -11.67 -24.55
N PRO A 458 16.99 -11.39 -25.67
CA PRO A 458 16.05 -10.29 -25.76
C PRO A 458 14.80 -10.59 -24.94
N THR A 459 14.31 -9.56 -24.23
CA THR A 459 13.09 -9.59 -23.43
C THR A 459 12.22 -8.37 -23.74
N PRO A 460 11.62 -8.30 -24.94
CA PRO A 460 10.85 -7.12 -25.37
C PRO A 460 9.72 -6.73 -24.40
N ASP A 461 9.10 -7.68 -23.69
CA ASP A 461 8.05 -7.34 -22.70
C ASP A 461 8.62 -6.62 -21.46
N ALA A 462 9.93 -6.73 -21.18
CA ALA A 462 10.59 -5.98 -20.10
C ALA A 462 10.65 -4.47 -20.37
N GLN A 463 10.33 -4.02 -21.59
CA GLN A 463 10.15 -2.61 -21.91
C GLN A 463 8.89 -2.01 -21.28
N CYS A 464 7.98 -2.86 -20.77
CA CYS A 464 6.81 -2.44 -20.02
C CYS A 464 6.01 -1.33 -20.75
N LEU A 465 5.70 -1.52 -22.03
CA LEU A 465 4.90 -0.57 -22.80
C LEU A 465 3.43 -0.59 -22.33
N GLY A 466 2.71 0.50 -22.56
CA GLY A 466 1.29 0.64 -22.25
C GLY A 466 1.01 1.35 -20.92
N LYS A 467 -0.18 1.09 -20.38
CA LYS A 467 -0.70 1.82 -19.20
C LYS A 467 -0.15 1.23 -17.90
N HIS A 468 0.41 2.10 -17.07
CA HIS A 468 0.83 1.81 -15.70
C HIS A 468 0.10 2.70 -14.70
N VAL A 469 -0.11 2.18 -13.50
CA VAL A 469 -0.75 2.90 -12.39
C VAL A 469 0.10 2.73 -11.15
N PHE A 470 0.60 3.83 -10.60
CA PHE A 470 1.43 3.86 -9.41
C PHE A 470 0.70 4.54 -8.27
N ARG A 471 0.77 3.97 -7.07
CA ARG A 471 0.13 4.47 -5.86
C ARG A 471 1.18 4.64 -4.77
N TYR A 472 1.21 5.84 -4.20
CA TYR A 472 2.13 6.20 -3.13
C TYR A 472 1.55 7.37 -2.34
N ALA A 473 2.08 7.65 -1.17
CA ALA A 473 1.66 8.77 -0.34
C ALA A 473 2.84 9.51 0.26
N VAL A 474 2.63 10.79 0.51
CA VAL A 474 3.57 11.66 1.24
C VAL A 474 3.03 11.90 2.64
N LEU A 475 3.82 11.53 3.64
CA LEU A 475 3.51 11.73 5.05
C LEU A 475 4.58 12.64 5.68
N PRO A 476 4.28 13.92 5.94
CA PRO A 476 5.10 14.72 6.84
C PRO A 476 4.79 14.31 8.29
N TYR A 477 5.78 14.37 9.16
CA TYR A 477 5.62 14.01 10.57
C TYR A 477 6.52 14.84 11.49
N MET A 478 6.23 14.79 12.79
CA MET A 478 6.97 15.53 13.83
C MET A 478 7.90 14.61 14.62
N GLY A 479 9.15 15.03 14.80
CA GLY A 479 10.17 14.23 15.47
C GLY A 479 10.72 13.14 14.54
N ASN A 480 10.58 11.87 14.94
CA ASN A 480 11.13 10.73 14.20
C ASN A 480 10.06 9.72 13.79
N TRP A 481 10.40 8.90 12.79
CA TRP A 481 9.51 7.88 12.24
C TRP A 481 8.91 6.95 13.31
N ARG A 482 9.69 6.67 14.38
CA ARG A 482 9.30 5.76 15.46
C ARG A 482 8.16 6.37 16.30
N ARG A 483 8.35 7.61 16.76
CA ARG A 483 7.38 8.35 17.58
C ARG A 483 6.11 8.66 16.79
N SER A 484 6.25 8.96 15.50
CA SER A 484 5.13 9.28 14.61
C SER A 484 4.42 8.05 14.03
N GLN A 485 4.89 6.85 14.35
CA GLN A 485 4.27 5.59 13.92
C GLN A 485 4.12 5.46 12.40
N VAL A 486 5.15 5.85 11.64
CA VAL A 486 5.10 5.89 10.16
C VAL A 486 4.67 4.55 9.55
N TRP A 487 5.12 3.42 10.11
CA TRP A 487 4.74 2.09 9.64
C TRP A 487 3.23 1.84 9.72
N ARG A 488 2.53 2.39 10.72
CA ARG A 488 1.07 2.23 10.84
C ARG A 488 0.35 2.94 9.72
N MET A 489 0.77 4.16 9.39
CA MET A 489 0.21 4.92 8.28
C MET A 489 0.50 4.23 6.94
N ALA A 490 1.70 3.66 6.78
CA ALA A 490 2.07 2.88 5.61
C ALA A 490 1.18 1.63 5.44
N HIS A 491 0.98 0.86 6.52
CA HIS A 491 0.16 -0.34 6.50
C HIS A 491 -1.32 -0.01 6.28
N GLN A 492 -1.83 1.08 6.87
CA GLN A 492 -3.19 1.58 6.64
C GLN A 492 -3.40 1.99 5.17
N HIS A 493 -2.47 2.71 4.56
CA HIS A 493 -2.52 3.07 3.14
C HIS A 493 -2.53 1.82 2.24
N ASN A 494 -1.70 0.82 2.54
CA ASN A 494 -1.59 -0.39 1.70
C ASN A 494 -2.75 -1.39 1.92
N ALA A 495 -3.40 -1.37 3.09
CA ALA A 495 -4.54 -2.22 3.44
C ALA A 495 -5.66 -1.41 4.13
N PRO A 496 -6.43 -0.61 3.38
CA PRO A 496 -7.49 0.23 3.93
C PRO A 496 -8.68 -0.61 4.43
N PRO A 497 -9.48 -0.13 5.41
CA PRO A 497 -10.65 -0.84 5.90
C PRO A 497 -11.63 -1.26 4.80
N ARG A 498 -12.25 -2.43 4.95
CA ARG A 498 -13.27 -2.95 4.02
C ARG A 498 -14.65 -2.89 4.64
N ALA A 499 -15.63 -2.50 3.85
CA ALA A 499 -17.02 -2.42 4.29
C ALA A 499 -17.87 -3.55 3.68
N VAL A 500 -18.81 -4.06 4.46
CA VAL A 500 -19.86 -4.98 4.03
C VAL A 500 -21.21 -4.34 4.30
N LEU A 501 -22.07 -4.32 3.29
CA LEU A 501 -23.46 -3.91 3.45
C LEU A 501 -24.31 -5.11 3.87
N THR A 502 -25.21 -4.87 4.83
CA THR A 502 -26.22 -5.84 5.25
C THR A 502 -27.52 -5.13 5.63
N GLY A 503 -28.63 -5.86 5.67
CA GLY A 503 -29.88 -5.35 6.22
C GLY A 503 -29.82 -5.13 7.73
N LEU A 504 -30.90 -4.61 8.31
CA LEU A 504 -31.03 -4.50 9.76
C LEU A 504 -31.58 -5.81 10.35
N HIS A 505 -30.85 -6.39 11.29
CA HIS A 505 -31.23 -7.62 11.96
C HIS A 505 -30.66 -7.68 13.38
N LYS A 506 -31.21 -8.56 14.21
CA LYS A 506 -30.55 -8.93 15.47
C LYS A 506 -29.37 -9.84 15.16
N GLY A 507 -28.42 -9.90 16.08
CA GLY A 507 -27.23 -10.75 16.00
C GLY A 507 -26.69 -11.07 17.39
N ASP A 508 -25.75 -12.00 17.47
CA ASP A 508 -25.10 -12.40 18.72
C ASP A 508 -23.75 -11.69 18.95
N LEU A 509 -23.24 -11.00 17.92
CA LEU A 509 -22.08 -10.12 18.02
C LEU A 509 -22.50 -8.66 18.23
N PRO A 510 -21.75 -7.88 19.03
CA PRO A 510 -22.07 -6.47 19.27
C PRO A 510 -21.79 -5.61 18.04
N LYS A 511 -22.27 -4.37 18.00
CA LYS A 511 -22.05 -3.39 16.90
C LYS A 511 -20.59 -2.96 16.69
N SER A 512 -19.72 -3.23 17.66
CA SER A 512 -18.30 -2.87 17.62
C SER A 512 -17.52 -3.88 18.46
N LYS A 513 -16.43 -4.42 17.91
CA LYS A 513 -15.62 -5.44 18.58
C LYS A 513 -14.21 -5.52 18.01
N SER A 514 -13.22 -5.78 18.87
CA SER A 514 -11.92 -6.31 18.49
C SER A 514 -11.89 -7.83 18.63
N PHE A 515 -11.39 -8.54 17.61
CA PHE A 515 -11.14 -9.98 17.72
C PHE A 515 -9.77 -10.27 18.34
N VAL A 516 -8.77 -9.44 18.07
CA VAL A 516 -7.43 -9.54 18.64
C VAL A 516 -6.91 -8.15 18.98
N THR A 517 -6.37 -7.98 20.18
CA THR A 517 -5.68 -6.75 20.59
C THR A 517 -4.24 -7.07 20.97
N VAL A 518 -3.32 -6.15 20.64
CA VAL A 518 -1.89 -6.30 20.93
C VAL A 518 -1.35 -5.01 21.54
N SER A 519 -0.53 -5.14 22.58
CA SER A 519 0.21 -4.02 23.17
C SER A 519 1.62 -4.42 23.60
N PRO A 520 2.59 -3.49 23.66
CA PRO A 520 2.48 -2.07 23.29
C PRO A 520 2.34 -1.83 21.78
N GLN A 521 2.04 -0.58 21.43
CA GLN A 521 1.66 -0.14 20.08
C GLN A 521 2.73 -0.35 18.99
N ASN A 522 4.00 -0.55 19.37
CA ASN A 522 5.09 -0.87 18.46
C ASN A 522 5.14 -2.35 18.04
N LEU A 523 4.27 -3.20 18.58
CA LEU A 523 4.12 -4.56 18.10
C LEU A 523 3.18 -4.59 16.89
N VAL A 524 3.61 -5.30 15.85
CA VAL A 524 2.84 -5.44 14.61
C VAL A 524 2.43 -6.90 14.44
N VAL A 525 1.15 -7.12 14.13
CA VAL A 525 0.63 -8.45 13.80
C VAL A 525 0.84 -8.74 12.32
N THR A 526 1.46 -9.88 12.03
CA THR A 526 1.73 -10.35 10.65
C THR A 526 0.95 -11.59 10.29
N THR A 527 0.36 -12.28 11.26
CA THR A 527 -0.40 -13.50 11.01
C THR A 527 -1.51 -13.64 12.04
N VAL A 528 -2.72 -13.90 11.55
CA VAL A 528 -3.84 -14.42 12.34
C VAL A 528 -4.50 -15.51 11.52
N LYS A 529 -4.32 -16.76 11.92
CA LYS A 529 -4.83 -17.92 11.17
C LYS A 529 -5.21 -19.07 12.11
N LYS A 530 -5.95 -20.05 11.59
CA LYS A 530 -6.06 -21.35 12.24
C LYS A 530 -4.74 -22.12 12.06
N ALA A 531 -4.29 -22.82 13.10
CA ALA A 531 -3.09 -23.67 13.06
C ALA A 531 -3.23 -24.76 11.99
N GLU A 532 -2.12 -25.19 11.41
CA GLU A 532 -2.14 -26.16 10.30
C GLU A 532 -2.52 -27.57 10.75
N LYS A 533 -2.14 -27.93 11.99
CA LYS A 533 -2.24 -29.31 12.50
C LYS A 533 -3.22 -29.46 13.66
N SER A 534 -3.94 -28.40 14.04
CA SER A 534 -4.87 -28.42 15.18
C SER A 534 -5.94 -27.33 15.10
N ASP A 535 -6.99 -27.45 15.92
CA ASP A 535 -8.02 -26.42 16.11
C ASP A 535 -7.56 -25.32 17.08
N ALA A 536 -6.40 -24.74 16.81
CA ALA A 536 -5.83 -23.64 17.57
C ALA A 536 -5.79 -22.36 16.73
N LEU A 537 -5.87 -21.20 17.38
CA LEU A 537 -5.63 -19.91 16.74
C LEU A 537 -4.15 -19.55 16.86
N VAL A 538 -3.55 -19.15 15.75
CA VAL A 538 -2.16 -18.68 15.66
C VAL A 538 -2.17 -17.17 15.49
N VAL A 539 -1.47 -16.47 16.38
CA VAL A 539 -1.20 -15.03 16.26
C VAL A 539 0.30 -14.81 16.25
N ARG A 540 0.82 -14.16 15.20
CA ARG A 540 2.24 -13.81 15.08
C ARG A 540 2.42 -12.31 15.20
N VAL A 541 3.33 -11.92 16.08
CA VAL A 541 3.70 -10.53 16.32
C VAL A 541 5.20 -10.35 16.12
N PHE A 542 5.61 -9.16 15.68
CA PHE A 542 7.01 -8.75 15.73
C PHE A 542 7.17 -7.38 16.37
N ASN A 543 8.32 -7.16 16.97
CA ASN A 543 8.71 -5.89 17.58
C ASN A 543 9.48 -5.06 16.55
N THR A 544 8.95 -3.90 16.14
CA THR A 544 9.60 -3.02 15.15
C THR A 544 10.79 -2.23 15.70
N THR A 545 11.14 -2.42 16.98
CA THR A 545 12.07 -1.55 17.71
C THR A 545 13.19 -2.36 18.37
N PRO A 546 14.34 -1.74 18.67
CA PRO A 546 15.43 -2.40 19.39
C PRO A 546 15.14 -2.64 20.88
N ASP A 547 14.11 -2.00 21.43
CA ASP A 547 13.84 -2.06 22.86
C ASP A 547 13.07 -3.32 23.23
N ASN A 548 13.44 -3.94 24.35
CA ASN A 548 12.67 -5.02 24.94
C ASN A 548 11.35 -4.46 25.49
N VAL A 549 10.24 -5.13 25.17
CA VAL A 549 8.92 -4.74 25.66
C VAL A 549 8.20 -5.92 26.32
N ARG A 550 7.26 -5.61 27.21
CA ARG A 550 6.32 -6.60 27.73
C ARG A 550 5.13 -6.69 26.78
N ALA A 551 5.08 -7.74 25.96
CA ALA A 551 3.98 -7.96 25.04
C ALA A 551 2.74 -8.47 25.76
N THR A 552 1.57 -7.99 25.35
CA THR A 552 0.26 -8.51 25.74
C THR A 552 -0.53 -8.76 24.46
N VAL A 553 -1.00 -10.00 24.28
CA VAL A 553 -1.89 -10.40 23.18
C VAL A 553 -3.19 -10.91 23.80
N SER A 554 -4.31 -10.29 23.45
CA SER A 554 -5.63 -10.72 23.90
C SER A 554 -6.49 -11.13 22.72
N ILE A 555 -7.28 -12.19 22.88
CA ILE A 555 -8.25 -12.62 21.88
C ILE A 555 -9.66 -12.41 22.46
N GLY A 556 -10.63 -11.98 21.63
CA GLY A 556 -11.98 -11.59 22.06
C GLY A 556 -12.90 -12.74 22.52
N ARG A 557 -12.33 -13.81 23.09
CA ARG A 557 -12.98 -15.02 23.61
C ARG A 557 -12.09 -15.75 24.62
N LYS A 558 -12.69 -16.62 25.44
CA LYS A 558 -11.95 -17.53 26.33
C LYS A 558 -11.27 -18.65 25.53
N PHE A 559 -10.16 -19.16 26.06
CA PHE A 559 -9.40 -20.29 25.52
C PHE A 559 -8.93 -21.22 26.67
N LYS A 560 -8.60 -22.47 26.35
CA LYS A 560 -8.15 -23.49 27.33
C LYS A 560 -6.71 -23.29 27.78
N SER A 561 -5.81 -23.03 26.83
CA SER A 561 -4.39 -22.78 27.10
C SER A 561 -3.74 -21.99 25.96
N ALA A 562 -2.57 -21.42 26.21
CA ALA A 562 -1.77 -20.78 25.18
C ALA A 562 -0.28 -21.06 25.40
N VAL A 563 0.46 -21.17 24.30
CA VAL A 563 1.91 -21.41 24.31
C VAL A 563 2.62 -20.44 23.37
N LEU A 564 3.87 -20.13 23.69
CA LEU A 564 4.76 -19.49 22.73
C LEU A 564 5.32 -20.55 21.77
N ALA A 565 5.44 -20.22 20.49
CA ALA A 565 5.90 -21.12 19.44
C ALA A 565 6.91 -20.45 18.50
N ASN A 566 7.65 -21.28 17.75
CA ASN A 566 8.50 -20.85 16.65
C ASN A 566 7.65 -20.56 15.38
N LEU A 567 8.31 -20.27 14.25
CA LEU A 567 7.62 -19.97 12.99
C LEU A 567 6.85 -21.17 12.40
N ASN A 568 7.20 -22.40 12.78
CA ASN A 568 6.55 -23.65 12.37
C ASN A 568 5.42 -24.07 13.31
N GLU A 569 4.96 -23.15 14.18
CA GLU A 569 3.90 -23.40 15.18
C GLU A 569 4.31 -24.42 16.27
N GLU A 570 5.59 -24.77 16.37
CA GLU A 570 6.09 -25.70 17.38
C GLU A 570 6.36 -24.97 18.72
N PRO A 571 5.88 -25.49 19.86
CA PRO A 571 6.07 -24.85 21.16
C PRO A 571 7.55 -24.66 21.51
N ILE A 572 7.88 -23.51 22.11
CA ILE A 572 9.20 -23.25 22.68
C ILE A 572 9.17 -23.39 24.22
N ASN A 573 10.33 -23.59 24.83
CA ASN A 573 10.45 -23.82 26.28
C ASN A 573 10.03 -22.62 27.16
N THR A 574 9.89 -21.43 26.58
CA THR A 574 9.45 -20.22 27.30
C THR A 574 7.95 -20.25 27.53
N LYS A 575 7.51 -20.22 28.79
CA LYS A 575 6.10 -20.15 29.15
C LYS A 575 5.61 -18.70 29.20
N PRO A 576 4.46 -18.38 28.57
CA PRO A 576 3.82 -17.09 28.77
C PRO A 576 3.04 -17.05 30.08
N GLU A 577 2.74 -15.84 30.56
CA GLU A 577 1.69 -15.62 31.56
C GLU A 577 0.32 -15.65 30.88
N VAL A 578 -0.57 -16.50 31.37
CA VAL A 578 -1.91 -16.70 30.81
C VAL A 578 -2.96 -16.24 31.81
N GLN A 579 -3.87 -15.36 31.39
CA GLN A 579 -4.98 -14.85 32.20
C GLN A 579 -6.24 -14.75 31.34
N GLU A 580 -7.19 -15.65 31.54
CA GLU A 580 -8.48 -15.74 30.82
C GLU A 580 -8.40 -15.65 29.29
N GLN A 581 -8.38 -14.43 28.77
CA GLN A 581 -8.39 -14.08 27.34
C GLN A 581 -7.07 -13.45 26.87
N THR A 582 -6.07 -13.41 27.75
CA THR A 582 -4.84 -12.63 27.56
C THR A 582 -3.60 -13.47 27.79
N VAL A 583 -2.59 -13.25 26.96
CA VAL A 583 -1.24 -13.83 27.04
C VAL A 583 -0.23 -12.70 27.17
N LYS A 584 0.64 -12.76 28.19
CA LYS A 584 1.74 -11.81 28.40
C LYS A 584 3.09 -12.51 28.35
N PHE A 585 4.08 -11.87 27.73
CA PHE A 585 5.44 -12.40 27.63
C PHE A 585 6.45 -11.30 27.33
N ASP A 586 7.73 -11.55 27.65
CA ASP A 586 8.80 -10.63 27.28
C ASP A 586 9.14 -10.77 25.80
N MET A 587 9.18 -9.63 25.12
CA MET A 587 9.41 -9.52 23.69
C MET A 587 10.66 -8.69 23.44
N PRO A 588 11.82 -9.35 23.25
CA PRO A 588 13.04 -8.67 22.86
C PRO A 588 12.90 -7.79 21.60
N GLY A 589 13.79 -6.80 21.48
CA GLY A 589 13.89 -5.97 20.28
C GLY A 589 14.04 -6.80 19.00
N PHE A 590 13.35 -6.39 17.93
CA PHE A 590 13.34 -7.05 16.61
C PHE A 590 12.91 -8.53 16.59
N ARG A 591 12.40 -9.07 17.70
CA ARG A 591 11.97 -10.46 17.76
C ARG A 591 10.68 -10.65 16.97
N VAL A 592 10.56 -11.80 16.31
CA VAL A 592 9.28 -12.36 15.84
C VAL A 592 8.86 -13.45 16.82
N GLN A 593 7.61 -13.40 17.28
CA GLN A 593 7.08 -14.37 18.24
C GLN A 593 5.69 -14.81 17.82
N THR A 594 5.47 -16.13 17.87
CA THR A 594 4.17 -16.75 17.61
C THR A 594 3.53 -17.18 18.92
N VAL A 595 2.23 -16.94 19.06
CA VAL A 595 1.39 -17.40 20.16
C VAL A 595 0.33 -18.33 19.57
N VAL A 596 0.22 -19.53 20.14
CA VAL A 596 -0.78 -20.54 19.75
C VAL A 596 -1.81 -20.66 20.87
N PHE A 597 -3.06 -20.35 20.58
CA PHE A 597 -4.19 -20.39 21.51
C PHE A 597 -5.04 -21.65 21.26
N ASN A 598 -5.06 -22.57 22.23
CA ASN A 598 -5.91 -23.76 22.21
C ASN A 598 -7.31 -23.40 22.72
N LEU A 599 -8.32 -23.50 21.86
CA LEU A 599 -9.67 -22.99 22.11
C LEU A 599 -10.55 -23.87 22.98
#